data_AF-A0A6C0W4F3-F1
#
_entry.id   AF-A0A6C0W4F3-F1
#
_cell.length_a   1.000
_cell.length_b   1.000
_cell.length_c   1.000
_cell.angle_alpha   90.00
_cell.angle_beta   90.00
_cell.angle_gamma   90.00
#
_symmetry.space_group_name_H-M   'P 1'
#
loop_
_entity.id
_entity.type
_entity.pdbx_description
1 polymer ?
#
loop_
_entity_poly.entity_id
_entity_poly.type
_entity_poly.pdbx_seq_one_letter_code
_entity_poly.pdbx_strand_id
1 'polypeptide(L)'
;MKEYPMPTGNPIYFEGDILQINPNAYGFFECKISSPDGLNNPILLKRMKTDKGLRTIAPTGKWLGSYLSEELFNALKNGYTFKALRGYLLDKEYIFNDYVDFLYNLKVNSSKDRPDYIISKLLLNSLYGRFGMSPYMENHIILDSNSLEAISISKNKIVTDILHLDNGKDLISYFDDKCDNDWDRILNISIPISAAVTAFARIHMSQFKNRDDFTLFYTDTDSIDINKPLEPKFIGKELGKMKLEHIFDKILVLAPKVYSGITSYKKNTKVKGYKIKGKFTGKTNNIDLEKLLPLLNKNEKLELHQDKWHRYFSKGYI
;
A
#
# COMPACT_ATOMS: atom_id res chain seq x y z
N MET A 1 -11.47 8.85 -2.20
CA MET A 1 -11.40 10.28 -1.84
C MET A 1 -12.54 11.07 -2.46
N LYS A 2 -12.81 10.96 -3.78
CA LYS A 2 -13.95 11.64 -4.41
C LYS A 2 -15.32 11.18 -3.91
N GLU A 3 -15.59 9.87 -4.00
CA GLU A 3 -16.94 9.32 -3.81
C GLU A 3 -17.27 8.88 -2.37
N TYR A 4 -16.31 8.95 -1.46
CA TYR A 4 -16.48 8.45 -0.10
C TYR A 4 -16.24 9.58 0.91
N PRO A 5 -17.09 9.73 1.94
CA PRO A 5 -16.88 10.70 2.99
C PRO A 5 -15.69 10.28 3.86
N MET A 6 -14.87 11.23 4.25
CA MET A 6 -13.65 11.01 5.02
C MET A 6 -13.86 11.38 6.49
N PRO A 7 -13.12 10.77 7.42
CA PRO A 7 -13.21 11.11 8.82
C PRO A 7 -12.82 12.57 9.08
N THR A 8 -13.63 13.23 9.90
CA THR A 8 -13.50 14.64 10.30
C THR A 8 -13.90 14.78 11.78
N GLY A 9 -13.79 15.99 12.32
CA GLY A 9 -14.14 16.27 13.70
C GLY A 9 -13.15 15.67 14.70
N ASN A 10 -13.51 15.79 15.99
CA ASN A 10 -12.70 15.25 17.08
C ASN A 10 -13.14 13.83 17.41
N PRO A 11 -12.19 12.89 17.60
CA PRO A 11 -12.54 11.51 17.91
C PRO A 11 -13.18 11.40 19.30
N ILE A 12 -14.30 10.70 19.40
CA ILE A 12 -14.97 10.39 20.67
C ILE A 12 -14.72 8.92 21.00
N TYR A 13 -14.05 8.67 22.12
CA TYR A 13 -13.81 7.30 22.60
C TYR A 13 -15.10 6.66 23.10
N PHE A 14 -15.24 5.36 22.87
CA PHE A 14 -16.30 4.55 23.46
C PHE A 14 -15.78 3.17 23.89
N GLU A 15 -16.46 2.58 24.87
CA GLU A 15 -16.34 1.16 25.24
C GLU A 15 -17.70 0.48 25.14
N GLY A 16 -17.68 -0.82 24.84
CA GLY A 16 -18.88 -1.61 24.58
C GLY A 16 -19.26 -1.65 23.11
N ASP A 17 -20.38 -2.32 22.84
CA ASP A 17 -20.88 -2.53 21.48
C ASP A 17 -21.71 -1.32 21.02
N ILE A 18 -21.03 -0.33 20.43
CA ILE A 18 -21.66 0.92 19.99
C ILE A 18 -22.80 0.71 18.98
N LEU A 19 -22.79 -0.41 18.24
CA LEU A 19 -23.80 -0.71 17.24
C LEU A 19 -25.17 -1.06 17.83
N GLN A 20 -25.23 -1.38 19.13
CA GLN A 20 -26.50 -1.56 19.84
C GLN A 20 -27.23 -0.23 20.09
N ILE A 21 -26.48 0.87 20.13
CA ILE A 21 -27.01 2.22 20.41
C ILE A 21 -27.13 3.00 19.09
N ASN A 22 -26.10 2.93 18.25
CA ASN A 22 -26.05 3.57 16.95
C ASN A 22 -25.60 2.57 15.88
N PRO A 23 -26.53 1.90 15.18
CA PRO A 23 -26.22 0.92 14.14
C PRO A 23 -25.41 1.48 12.97
N ASN A 24 -25.43 2.80 12.77
CA ASN A 24 -24.74 3.51 11.70
C ASN A 24 -23.51 4.29 12.21
N ALA A 25 -23.00 3.93 13.40
CA ALA A 25 -21.82 4.56 13.98
C ALA A 25 -20.66 4.58 12.98
N TYR A 26 -20.03 5.74 12.85
CA TYR A 26 -18.88 5.94 11.97
C TYR A 26 -17.60 6.13 12.78
N GLY A 27 -16.55 5.43 12.39
CA GLY A 27 -15.24 5.55 13.03
C GLY A 27 -14.43 4.27 12.97
N PHE A 28 -13.50 4.11 13.89
CA PHE A 28 -12.60 2.96 13.94
C PHE A 28 -12.88 2.10 15.16
N PHE A 29 -13.21 0.82 14.92
CA PHE A 29 -13.67 -0.09 15.97
C PHE A 29 -12.72 -1.26 16.12
N GLU A 30 -12.31 -1.54 17.35
CA GLU A 30 -11.74 -2.85 17.69
C GLU A 30 -12.88 -3.84 17.85
N CYS A 31 -12.84 -4.92 17.07
CA CYS A 31 -13.92 -5.90 16.98
C CYS A 31 -13.41 -7.32 17.19
N LYS A 32 -14.30 -8.20 17.66
CA LYS A 32 -14.22 -9.65 17.43
C LYS A 32 -14.87 -9.94 16.08
N ILE A 33 -14.14 -10.56 15.16
CA ILE A 33 -14.61 -10.86 13.81
C ILE A 33 -14.66 -12.37 13.61
N SER A 34 -15.66 -12.86 12.88
CA SER A 34 -15.72 -14.20 12.31
C SER A 34 -15.97 -14.10 10.81
N SER A 35 -15.11 -14.71 9.98
CA SER A 35 -15.41 -14.90 8.56
C SER A 35 -16.40 -16.06 8.37
N PRO A 36 -17.14 -16.11 7.25
CA PRO A 36 -17.87 -17.31 6.88
C PRO A 36 -16.92 -18.44 6.49
N ASP A 37 -17.43 -19.67 6.54
CA ASP A 37 -16.73 -20.86 6.07
C ASP A 37 -16.64 -20.87 4.54
N GLY A 38 -15.59 -21.47 3.99
CA GLY A 38 -15.39 -21.59 2.53
C GLY A 38 -15.08 -20.28 1.81
N LEU A 39 -14.71 -19.21 2.53
CA LEU A 39 -14.37 -17.93 1.90
C LEU A 39 -13.03 -18.00 1.17
N ASN A 40 -13.08 -18.01 -0.16
CA ASN A 40 -11.89 -18.12 -1.02
C ASN A 40 -11.04 -16.83 -1.03
N ASN A 41 -11.68 -15.65 -1.08
CA ASN A 41 -10.97 -14.37 -1.17
C ASN A 41 -11.34 -13.45 0.00
N PRO A 42 -10.66 -13.58 1.16
CA PRO A 42 -10.92 -12.72 2.32
C PRO A 42 -10.68 -11.24 2.01
N ILE A 43 -11.53 -10.38 2.57
CA ILE A 43 -11.56 -8.95 2.25
C ILE A 43 -11.01 -8.07 3.38
N LEU A 44 -11.03 -8.56 4.62
CA LEU A 44 -10.46 -7.87 5.77
C LEU A 44 -8.98 -8.25 5.93
N LEU A 45 -8.13 -7.23 6.07
CA LEU A 45 -6.70 -7.41 6.29
C LEU A 45 -6.35 -7.29 7.77
N LYS A 46 -5.33 -8.00 8.21
CA LYS A 46 -4.77 -7.86 9.56
C LYS A 46 -3.25 -7.78 9.49
N ARG A 47 -2.67 -6.83 10.23
CA ARG A 47 -1.24 -6.85 10.53
C ARG A 47 -0.97 -7.78 11.69
N MET A 48 0.00 -8.66 11.50
CA MET A 48 0.40 -9.69 12.46
C MET A 48 1.92 -9.77 12.50
N LYS A 49 2.48 -9.86 13.70
CA LYS A 49 3.90 -10.16 13.91
C LYS A 49 4.09 -11.66 13.71
N THR A 50 5.02 -12.03 12.84
CA THR A 50 5.47 -13.40 12.65
C THR A 50 6.97 -13.49 12.94
N ASP A 51 7.52 -14.70 12.99
CA ASP A 51 8.97 -14.92 13.16
C ASP A 51 9.79 -14.25 12.05
N LYS A 52 9.17 -13.98 10.89
CA LYS A 52 9.78 -13.29 9.74
C LYS A 52 9.47 -11.78 9.72
N GLY A 53 9.01 -11.23 10.83
CA GLY A 53 8.68 -9.82 11.03
C GLY A 53 7.20 -9.50 10.86
N LEU A 54 6.88 -8.21 10.70
CA LEU A 54 5.51 -7.76 10.51
C LEU A 54 5.01 -8.16 9.11
N ARG A 55 3.83 -8.78 9.07
CA ARG A 55 3.15 -9.20 7.83
C ARG A 55 1.72 -8.71 7.83
N THR A 56 1.23 -8.37 6.64
CA THR A 56 -0.20 -8.13 6.40
C THR A 56 -0.77 -9.40 5.79
N ILE A 57 -1.79 -9.97 6.42
CA ILE A 57 -2.49 -11.18 5.98
C ILE A 57 -3.97 -10.88 5.78
N ALA A 58 -4.68 -11.77 5.08
CA ALA A 58 -6.13 -11.76 4.96
C ALA A 58 -6.67 -13.04 5.65
N PRO A 59 -6.95 -13.00 6.96
CA PRO A 59 -7.27 -14.20 7.72
C PRO A 59 -8.70 -14.70 7.46
N THR A 60 -8.90 -15.99 7.75
CA THR A 60 -10.22 -16.62 7.92
C THR A 60 -10.36 -17.15 9.35
N GLY A 61 -11.57 -17.51 9.75
CA GLY A 61 -11.88 -17.97 11.11
C GLY A 61 -12.22 -16.82 12.04
N LYS A 62 -11.69 -16.83 13.27
CA LYS A 62 -11.99 -15.83 14.31
C LYS A 62 -10.76 -15.05 14.73
N TRP A 63 -10.85 -13.72 14.82
CA TRP A 63 -9.76 -12.88 15.29
C TRP A 63 -10.24 -11.56 15.89
N LEU A 64 -9.32 -10.86 16.57
CA LEU A 64 -9.47 -9.47 16.99
C LEU A 64 -8.81 -8.54 15.96
N GLY A 65 -9.46 -7.43 15.61
CA GLY A 65 -8.82 -6.42 14.76
C GLY A 65 -9.54 -5.09 14.78
N SER A 66 -8.83 -4.04 14.37
CA SER A 66 -9.32 -2.67 14.31
C SER A 66 -9.56 -2.25 12.86
N TYR A 67 -10.78 -1.82 12.57
CA TYR A 67 -11.24 -1.52 11.21
C TYR A 67 -12.05 -0.23 11.18
N LEU A 68 -12.07 0.44 10.02
CA LEU A 68 -13.08 1.45 9.75
C LEU A 68 -14.45 0.77 9.73
N SER A 69 -15.47 1.39 10.33
CA SER A 69 -16.83 0.85 10.40
C SER A 69 -17.40 0.49 9.02
N GLU A 70 -17.11 1.29 7.99
CA GLU A 70 -17.53 1.02 6.61
C GLU A 70 -16.91 -0.27 6.03
N GLU A 71 -15.69 -0.67 6.44
CA GLU A 71 -15.12 -1.97 6.04
C GLU A 71 -15.87 -3.12 6.69
N LEU A 72 -16.28 -2.95 7.94
CA LEU A 72 -17.04 -3.93 8.69
C LEU A 72 -18.44 -4.10 8.08
N PHE A 73 -19.12 -2.99 7.75
CA PHE A 73 -20.41 -3.02 7.07
C PHE A 73 -20.32 -3.66 5.67
N ASN A 74 -19.24 -3.41 4.94
CA ASN A 74 -18.97 -4.12 3.69
C ASN A 74 -18.71 -5.62 3.90
N ALA A 75 -18.05 -6.01 4.99
CA ALA A 75 -17.81 -7.39 5.34
C ALA A 75 -19.10 -8.16 5.68
N LEU A 76 -20.09 -7.51 6.31
CA LEU A 76 -21.41 -8.13 6.55
C LEU A 76 -22.05 -8.63 5.23
N LYS A 77 -21.92 -7.86 4.14
CA LYS A 77 -22.41 -8.24 2.80
C LYS A 77 -21.76 -9.50 2.25
N ASN A 78 -20.59 -9.87 2.78
CA ASN A 78 -19.82 -11.05 2.41
C ASN A 78 -19.91 -12.15 3.48
N GLY A 79 -20.95 -12.14 4.33
CA GLY A 79 -21.21 -13.19 5.32
C GLY A 79 -20.34 -13.15 6.57
N TYR A 80 -19.55 -12.09 6.76
CA TYR A 80 -18.81 -11.91 8.02
C TYR A 80 -19.77 -11.55 9.15
N THR A 81 -19.38 -11.88 10.38
CA THR A 81 -20.00 -11.37 11.60
C THR A 81 -18.96 -10.68 12.45
N PHE A 82 -19.37 -9.66 13.21
CA PHE A 82 -18.48 -9.02 14.16
C PHE A 82 -19.22 -8.45 15.36
N LYS A 83 -18.48 -8.19 16.44
CA LYS A 83 -18.95 -7.49 17.63
C LYS A 83 -17.95 -6.39 17.99
N ALA A 84 -18.41 -5.14 18.07
CA ALA A 84 -17.58 -4.02 18.51
C ALA A 84 -17.29 -4.12 20.01
N LEU A 85 -16.06 -3.79 20.40
CA LEU A 85 -15.61 -3.84 21.79
C LEU A 85 -15.34 -2.44 22.36
N ARG A 86 -14.71 -1.60 21.55
CA ARG A 86 -14.33 -0.21 21.84
C ARG A 86 -13.84 0.45 20.56
N GLY A 87 -13.63 1.76 20.60
CA GLY A 87 -13.07 2.45 19.46
C GLY A 87 -13.22 3.96 19.56
N TYR A 88 -13.15 4.60 18.40
CA TYR A 88 -13.32 6.03 18.24
C TYR A 88 -14.40 6.31 17.23
N LEU A 89 -15.39 7.11 17.62
CA LEU A 89 -16.37 7.71 16.72
C LEU A 89 -15.79 8.98 16.11
N LEU A 90 -16.10 9.21 14.84
CA LEU A 90 -15.72 10.43 14.12
C LEU A 90 -16.91 10.93 13.30
N ASP A 91 -16.86 12.21 12.93
CA ASP A 91 -17.73 12.78 11.90
C ASP A 91 -17.23 12.37 10.51
N LYS A 92 -18.06 12.55 9.47
CA LYS A 92 -17.66 12.24 8.09
C LYS A 92 -18.19 13.23 7.07
N GLU A 93 -17.32 13.69 6.18
CA GLU A 93 -17.63 14.72 5.19
C GLU A 93 -16.91 14.49 3.85
N TYR A 94 -17.42 15.07 2.77
CA TYR A 94 -16.83 15.01 1.42
C TYR A 94 -15.76 16.10 1.19
N ILE A 95 -14.73 16.12 2.05
CA ILE A 95 -13.72 17.19 2.09
C ILE A 95 -12.72 17.23 0.92
N PHE A 96 -12.73 16.25 0.01
CA PHE A 96 -11.79 16.16 -1.12
C PHE A 96 -12.44 16.24 -2.49
N ASN A 97 -13.74 16.52 -2.59
CA ASN A 97 -14.44 16.50 -3.88
C ASN A 97 -13.83 17.53 -4.84
N ASP A 98 -13.81 18.80 -4.44
CA ASP A 98 -13.29 19.90 -5.25
C ASP A 98 -11.81 19.73 -5.60
N TYR A 99 -11.02 19.23 -4.64
CA TYR A 99 -9.60 18.93 -4.85
C TYR A 99 -9.41 17.87 -5.95
N VAL A 100 -10.16 16.77 -5.88
CA VAL A 100 -10.04 15.69 -6.87
C VAL A 100 -10.57 16.17 -8.22
N ASP A 101 -11.69 16.90 -8.26
CA ASP A 101 -12.28 17.38 -9.50
C ASP A 101 -11.36 18.35 -10.23
N PHE A 102 -10.79 19.33 -9.53
CA PHE A 102 -9.84 20.27 -10.11
C PHE A 102 -8.64 19.54 -10.75
N LEU A 103 -7.95 18.68 -9.98
CA LEU A 103 -6.75 18.00 -10.46
C LEU A 103 -7.05 16.93 -11.51
N TYR A 104 -8.18 16.22 -11.40
CA TYR A 104 -8.59 15.23 -12.39
C TYR A 104 -8.92 15.91 -13.72
N ASN A 105 -9.65 17.02 -13.70
CA ASN A 105 -9.96 17.79 -14.90
C ASN A 105 -8.69 18.33 -15.56
N LEU A 106 -7.75 18.91 -14.78
CA LEU A 106 -6.47 19.37 -15.30
C LEU A 106 -5.67 18.21 -15.94
N LYS A 107 -5.63 17.05 -15.28
CA LYS A 107 -4.96 15.84 -15.78
C LYS A 107 -5.58 15.34 -17.08
N VAL A 108 -6.90 15.21 -17.18
CA VAL A 108 -7.57 14.64 -18.36
C VAL A 108 -7.45 15.56 -19.58
N ASN A 109 -7.43 16.88 -19.36
CA ASN A 109 -7.30 17.88 -20.42
C ASN A 109 -5.84 18.18 -20.81
N SER A 110 -4.86 17.46 -20.24
CA SER A 110 -3.43 17.67 -20.51
C SER A 110 -2.79 16.45 -21.19
N SER A 111 -1.90 16.70 -22.15
CA SER A 111 -1.06 15.65 -22.75
C SER A 111 -0.12 15.02 -21.72
N LYS A 112 0.16 13.71 -21.84
CA LYS A 112 0.87 12.91 -20.82
C LYS A 112 2.32 13.35 -20.53
N ASP A 113 2.93 14.03 -21.49
CA ASP A 113 4.29 14.58 -21.46
C ASP A 113 4.37 15.96 -20.83
N ARG A 114 3.23 16.63 -20.60
CA ARG A 114 3.20 17.97 -20.01
C ARG A 114 3.34 17.94 -18.48
N PRO A 115 3.98 18.96 -17.88
CA PRO A 115 4.05 19.13 -16.43
C PRO A 115 2.67 19.07 -15.75
N ASP A 116 1.65 19.68 -16.37
CA ASP A 116 0.27 19.73 -15.86
C ASP A 116 -0.29 18.32 -15.59
N TYR A 117 -0.10 17.39 -16.52
CA TYR A 117 -0.52 15.99 -16.36
C TYR A 117 0.28 15.29 -15.25
N ILE A 118 1.61 15.46 -15.27
CA ILE A 118 2.53 14.77 -14.37
C ILE A 118 2.29 15.20 -12.92
N ILE A 119 2.22 16.52 -12.67
CA ILE A 119 1.99 17.12 -11.35
C ILE A 119 0.60 16.75 -10.85
N SER A 120 -0.45 16.89 -11.67
CA SER A 120 -1.81 16.55 -11.26
C SER A 120 -1.93 15.06 -10.86
N LYS A 121 -1.34 14.17 -11.66
CA LYS A 121 -1.30 12.73 -11.34
C LYS A 121 -0.52 12.46 -10.06
N LEU A 122 0.62 13.12 -9.86
CA LEU A 122 1.43 12.96 -8.66
C LEU A 122 0.65 13.37 -7.41
N LEU A 123 0.04 14.56 -7.43
CA LEU A 123 -0.72 15.11 -6.30
C LEU A 123 -1.93 14.24 -5.95
N LEU A 124 -2.71 13.80 -6.94
CA LEU A 124 -3.83 12.86 -6.74
C LEU A 124 -3.39 11.55 -6.07
N ASN A 125 -2.20 11.05 -6.41
CA ASN A 125 -1.69 9.77 -5.90
C ASN A 125 -0.92 9.89 -4.58
N SER A 126 -0.41 11.08 -4.23
CA SER A 126 0.49 11.27 -3.09
C SER A 126 -0.22 11.82 -1.86
N LEU A 127 -1.37 12.50 -2.02
CA LEU A 127 -2.05 13.17 -0.92
C LEU A 127 -2.41 12.23 0.25
N TYR A 128 -2.94 11.04 -0.04
CA TYR A 128 -3.28 10.09 1.04
C TYR A 128 -2.04 9.60 1.81
N GLY A 129 -0.88 9.53 1.12
CA GLY A 129 0.40 9.19 1.72
C GLY A 129 0.92 10.29 2.63
N ARG A 130 0.67 11.56 2.28
CA ARG A 130 0.96 12.72 3.15
C ARG A 130 0.24 12.58 4.49
N PHE A 131 -1.04 12.20 4.48
CA PHE A 131 -1.80 12.01 5.72
C PHE A 131 -1.31 10.87 6.61
N GLY A 132 -0.61 9.88 6.05
CA GLY A 132 -0.06 8.73 6.76
C GLY A 132 1.42 8.82 7.08
N MET A 133 2.03 10.00 6.96
CA MET A 133 3.44 10.19 7.32
C MET A 133 3.68 9.97 8.82
N SER A 134 4.79 9.33 9.16
CA SER A 134 5.21 9.17 10.55
C SER A 134 5.53 10.54 11.15
N PRO A 135 5.00 10.89 12.34
CA PRO A 135 5.42 12.08 13.05
C PRO A 135 6.85 11.95 13.61
N TYR A 136 7.30 10.71 13.80
CA TYR A 136 8.68 10.38 14.14
C TYR A 136 9.50 10.32 12.86
N MET A 137 10.17 11.41 12.55
CA MET A 137 11.11 11.51 11.43
C MET A 137 12.53 11.24 11.92
N GLU A 138 13.24 10.44 11.14
CA GLU A 138 14.67 10.17 11.31
C GLU A 138 15.44 11.40 10.82
N ASN A 139 16.45 11.80 11.60
CA ASN A 139 17.38 12.84 11.20
C ASN A 139 18.55 12.21 10.45
N HIS A 140 19.10 12.97 9.51
CA HIS A 140 20.25 12.56 8.72
C HIS A 140 21.29 13.68 8.71
N ILE A 141 22.52 13.36 9.06
CA ILE A 141 23.64 14.30 9.04
C ILE A 141 24.87 13.67 8.39
N ILE A 142 25.63 14.48 7.66
CA ILE A 142 26.91 14.07 7.09
C ILE A 142 28.02 14.70 7.92
N LEU A 143 28.83 13.87 8.56
CA LEU A 143 29.94 14.30 9.42
C LEU A 143 31.22 13.59 9.03
N ASP A 144 32.37 14.16 9.39
CA ASP A 144 33.63 13.43 9.31
C ASP A 144 33.60 12.25 10.30
N SER A 145 34.04 11.06 9.85
CA SER A 145 33.83 9.79 10.55
C SER A 145 34.37 9.76 11.99
N ASN A 146 35.40 10.57 12.28
CA ASN A 146 36.04 10.66 13.60
C ASN A 146 35.80 12.01 14.30
N SER A 147 34.83 12.80 13.84
CA SER A 147 34.50 14.07 14.49
C SER A 147 33.95 13.85 15.90
N LEU A 148 34.24 14.78 16.81
CA LEU A 148 33.67 14.78 18.17
C LEU A 148 32.13 14.78 18.13
N GLU A 149 31.56 15.40 17.09
CA GLU A 149 30.11 15.45 16.87
C GLU A 149 29.54 14.07 16.50
N ALA A 150 30.18 13.31 15.60
CA ALA A 150 29.77 11.95 15.27
C ALA A 150 29.81 11.02 16.48
N ILE A 151 30.85 11.16 17.32
CA ILE A 151 30.97 10.43 18.59
C ILE A 151 29.85 10.84 19.56
N SER A 152 29.51 12.13 19.62
CA SER A 152 28.43 12.65 20.46
C SER A 152 27.06 12.09 20.05
N ILE A 153 26.74 12.11 18.75
CA ILE A 153 25.49 11.53 18.23
C ILE A 153 25.41 10.04 18.56
N SER A 154 26.49 9.29 18.32
CA SER A 154 26.53 7.85 18.60
C SER A 154 26.34 7.50 20.07
N LYS A 155 26.60 8.44 21.00
CA LYS A 155 26.43 8.24 22.44
C LYS A 155 25.09 8.74 22.97
N ASN A 156 24.53 9.80 22.38
CA ASN A 156 23.41 10.56 22.93
C ASN A 156 22.11 10.45 22.13
N LYS A 157 22.11 9.70 21.02
CA LYS A 157 20.99 9.54 20.09
C LYS A 157 20.78 8.08 19.74
N ILE A 158 19.58 7.73 19.28
CA ILE A 158 19.28 6.38 18.80
C ILE A 158 19.72 6.30 17.34
N VAL A 159 20.96 5.85 17.11
CA VAL A 159 21.49 5.64 15.76
C VAL A 159 20.84 4.41 15.14
N THR A 160 20.34 4.58 13.93
CA THR A 160 19.61 3.54 13.17
C THR A 160 20.43 3.00 12.02
N ASP A 161 21.28 3.84 11.42
CA ASP A 161 22.15 3.47 10.31
C ASP A 161 23.36 4.41 10.22
N ILE A 162 24.50 3.87 9.79
CA ILE A 162 25.71 4.64 9.47
C ILE A 162 26.19 4.19 8.10
N LEU A 163 26.14 5.09 7.13
CA LEU A 163 26.63 4.85 5.78
C LEU A 163 27.96 5.58 5.56
N HIS A 164 29.04 4.82 5.48
CA HIS A 164 30.36 5.33 5.11
C HIS A 164 30.37 5.80 3.65
N LEU A 165 30.77 7.05 3.42
CA LEU A 165 30.77 7.66 2.09
C LEU A 165 32.11 7.50 1.36
N ASP A 166 33.06 6.74 1.92
CA ASP A 166 34.41 6.46 1.39
C ASP A 166 35.25 7.70 1.02
N ASN A 167 34.97 8.84 1.67
CA ASN A 167 35.70 10.10 1.52
C ASN A 167 36.06 10.72 2.89
N GLY A 168 36.12 9.88 3.93
CA GLY A 168 36.34 10.31 5.32
C GLY A 168 35.09 10.86 6.02
N LYS A 169 33.91 10.77 5.37
CA LYS A 169 32.62 11.18 5.93
C LYS A 169 31.65 10.03 6.03
N ASP A 170 30.75 10.16 6.99
CA ASP A 170 29.66 9.24 7.26
C ASP A 170 28.32 9.98 7.19
N LEU A 171 27.33 9.35 6.55
CA LEU A 171 25.93 9.73 6.69
C LEU A 171 25.36 8.96 7.89
N ILE A 172 25.09 9.67 8.98
CA ILE A 172 24.55 9.10 10.22
C ILE A 172 23.05 9.37 10.25
N SER A 173 22.27 8.30 10.41
CA SER A 173 20.81 8.35 10.57
C SER A 173 20.47 8.06 12.03
N TYR A 174 19.64 8.91 12.64
CA TYR A 174 19.34 8.81 14.07
C TYR A 174 17.98 9.40 14.45
N PHE A 175 17.44 8.94 15.58
CA PHE A 175 16.33 9.59 16.27
C PHE A 175 16.83 10.35 17.51
N ASP A 176 16.16 11.45 17.83
CA ASP A 176 16.37 12.16 19.08
C ASP A 176 15.82 11.32 20.25
N ASP A 177 16.67 11.04 21.23
CA ASP A 177 16.36 10.21 22.41
C ASP A 177 15.27 10.84 23.31
N LYS A 178 15.04 12.15 23.14
CA LYS A 178 13.99 12.92 23.80
C LYS A 178 13.10 13.57 22.75
N CYS A 179 11.85 13.13 22.67
CA CYS A 179 10.76 13.89 22.06
C CYS A 179 10.38 15.02 23.03
N ASP A 180 11.30 15.94 23.32
CA ASP A 180 10.99 17.11 24.14
C ASP A 180 10.17 18.05 23.25
N ASN A 181 8.85 17.99 23.45
CA ASN A 181 7.76 18.77 22.83
C ASN A 181 7.25 18.30 21.46
N ASP A 182 6.31 17.33 21.49
CA ASP A 182 5.43 16.97 20.35
C ASP A 182 4.71 18.18 19.71
N TRP A 183 4.58 19.30 20.44
CA TRP A 183 3.89 20.52 20.00
C TRP A 183 4.61 21.30 18.89
N ASP A 184 5.94 21.20 18.77
CA ASP A 184 6.69 21.92 17.74
C ASP A 184 6.60 21.27 16.34
N ARG A 185 5.98 20.08 16.25
CA ARG A 185 5.79 19.34 15.00
C ARG A 185 4.31 19.35 14.60
N ILE A 186 3.76 20.53 14.30
CA ILE A 186 2.46 20.64 13.62
C ILE A 186 2.61 20.10 12.20
N LEU A 187 2.46 18.78 12.07
CA LEU A 187 2.44 18.11 10.79
C LEU A 187 1.00 18.12 10.27
N ASN A 188 0.83 18.53 9.01
CA ASN A 188 -0.43 18.41 8.28
C ASN A 188 -0.68 16.94 7.90
N ILE A 189 -0.93 16.09 8.91
CA ILE A 189 -1.18 14.65 8.80
C ILE A 189 -2.53 14.29 9.41
N SER A 190 -3.09 13.15 9.01
CA SER A 190 -4.32 12.61 9.58
C SER A 190 -4.36 11.10 9.37
N ILE A 191 -3.98 10.36 10.41
CA ILE A 191 -4.02 8.90 10.41
C ILE A 191 -5.43 8.38 10.09
N PRO A 192 -6.52 8.94 10.67
CA PRO A 192 -7.89 8.55 10.30
C PRO A 192 -8.17 8.67 8.80
N ILE A 193 -7.81 9.79 8.17
CA ILE A 193 -8.01 9.99 6.73
C ILE A 193 -7.19 8.98 5.93
N SER A 194 -5.90 8.81 6.24
CA SER A 194 -5.04 7.86 5.51
C SER A 194 -5.58 6.43 5.60
N ALA A 195 -5.98 6.00 6.81
CA ALA A 195 -6.58 4.70 7.03
C ALA A 195 -7.89 4.54 6.25
N ALA A 196 -8.78 5.54 6.29
CA ALA A 196 -10.05 5.53 5.57
C ALA A 196 -9.87 5.46 4.05
N VAL A 197 -8.91 6.18 3.48
CA VAL A 197 -8.63 6.09 2.04
C VAL A 197 -8.23 4.67 1.64
N THR A 198 -7.36 4.00 2.41
CA THR A 198 -6.97 2.61 2.11
C THR A 198 -8.13 1.63 2.33
N ALA A 199 -8.98 1.88 3.31
CA ALA A 199 -10.18 1.11 3.61
C ALA A 199 -11.18 1.18 2.45
N PHE A 200 -11.52 2.39 1.99
CA PHE A 200 -12.42 2.58 0.85
C PHE A 200 -11.85 1.99 -0.45
N ALA A 201 -10.53 2.03 -0.65
CA ALA A 201 -9.90 1.32 -1.78
C ALA A 201 -10.14 -0.20 -1.70
N ARG A 202 -10.02 -0.81 -0.50
CA ARG A 202 -10.33 -2.24 -0.31
C ARG A 202 -11.81 -2.55 -0.48
N ILE A 203 -12.70 -1.69 0.03
CA ILE A 203 -14.15 -1.81 -0.18
C ILE A 203 -14.46 -1.79 -1.68
N HIS A 204 -13.91 -0.82 -2.42
CA HIS A 204 -14.09 -0.75 -3.87
C HIS A 204 -13.58 -2.02 -4.56
N MET A 205 -12.40 -2.54 -4.21
CA MET A 205 -11.89 -3.77 -4.81
C MET A 205 -12.63 -5.03 -4.38
N SER A 206 -13.28 -5.03 -3.21
CA SER A 206 -14.00 -6.20 -2.69
C SER A 206 -15.15 -6.63 -3.59
N GLN A 207 -15.73 -5.70 -4.36
CA GLN A 207 -16.81 -6.00 -5.31
C GLN A 207 -16.38 -6.96 -6.42
N PHE A 208 -15.07 -7.15 -6.64
CA PHE A 208 -14.52 -8.06 -7.64
C PHE A 208 -13.99 -9.37 -7.05
N LYS A 209 -13.93 -9.53 -5.72
CA LYS A 209 -13.22 -10.63 -5.07
C LYS A 209 -14.00 -11.95 -4.98
N ASN A 210 -15.27 -11.88 -4.63
CA ASN A 210 -16.10 -13.06 -4.36
C ASN A 210 -17.31 -13.08 -5.31
N ARG A 211 -17.06 -12.91 -6.61
CA ARG A 211 -18.09 -12.98 -7.64
C ARG A 211 -18.09 -14.36 -8.28
N ASP A 212 -19.27 -14.92 -8.48
CA ASP A 212 -19.43 -16.26 -9.07
C ASP A 212 -19.38 -16.25 -10.60
N ASP A 213 -19.49 -15.07 -11.22
CA ASP A 213 -19.56 -14.98 -12.67
C ASP A 213 -18.19 -15.14 -13.33
N PHE A 214 -17.08 -14.89 -12.64
CA PHE A 214 -15.72 -15.13 -13.13
C PHE A 214 -14.82 -15.80 -12.09
N THR A 215 -13.73 -16.41 -12.57
CA THR A 215 -12.63 -16.84 -11.70
C THR A 215 -11.62 -15.70 -11.58
N LEU A 216 -11.38 -15.27 -10.34
CA LEU A 216 -10.31 -14.33 -10.01
C LEU A 216 -8.99 -15.07 -9.81
N PHE A 217 -7.99 -14.79 -10.64
CA PHE A 217 -6.67 -15.41 -10.53
C PHE A 217 -5.72 -14.60 -9.65
N TYR A 218 -5.77 -13.27 -9.74
CA TYR A 218 -4.85 -12.40 -9.03
C TYR A 218 -5.42 -11.00 -8.84
N THR A 219 -4.96 -10.32 -7.79
CA THR A 219 -5.25 -8.91 -7.53
C THR A 219 -4.07 -8.27 -6.80
N ASP A 220 -3.71 -7.05 -7.18
CA ASP A 220 -2.70 -6.25 -6.49
C ASP A 220 -3.14 -4.80 -6.42
N THR A 221 -3.51 -4.36 -5.21
CA THR A 221 -3.92 -2.98 -4.89
C THR A 221 -5.19 -2.52 -5.61
N ASP A 222 -5.13 -2.30 -6.92
CA ASP A 222 -6.17 -1.71 -7.77
C ASP A 222 -6.35 -2.45 -9.12
N SER A 223 -5.87 -3.69 -9.23
CA SER A 223 -6.04 -4.55 -10.40
C SER A 223 -6.74 -5.87 -10.09
N ILE A 224 -7.34 -6.48 -11.12
CA ILE A 224 -7.84 -7.86 -11.11
C ILE A 224 -7.42 -8.56 -12.40
N ASP A 225 -7.01 -9.83 -12.29
CA ASP A 225 -6.77 -10.72 -13.42
C ASP A 225 -7.84 -11.82 -13.39
N ILE A 226 -8.68 -11.88 -14.44
CA ILE A 226 -9.88 -12.70 -14.50
C ILE A 226 -9.97 -13.50 -15.80
N ASN A 227 -10.73 -14.60 -15.80
CA ASN A 227 -10.83 -15.52 -16.95
C ASN A 227 -11.77 -15.08 -18.08
N LYS A 228 -12.50 -13.97 -17.92
CA LYS A 228 -13.47 -13.48 -18.91
C LYS A 228 -13.57 -11.96 -18.88
N PRO A 229 -14.15 -11.32 -19.92
CA PRO A 229 -14.38 -9.88 -19.89
C PRO A 229 -15.24 -9.44 -18.70
N LEU A 230 -14.85 -8.34 -18.05
CA LEU A 230 -15.62 -7.70 -17.00
C LEU A 230 -16.86 -7.01 -17.59
N GLU A 231 -17.95 -6.91 -16.83
CA GLU A 231 -19.16 -6.22 -17.30
C GLU A 231 -18.85 -4.77 -17.74
N PRO A 232 -19.39 -4.29 -18.87
CA PRO A 232 -19.08 -2.96 -19.41
C PRO A 232 -19.28 -1.81 -18.42
N LYS A 233 -20.24 -1.94 -17.49
CA LYS A 233 -20.52 -0.95 -16.45
C LYS A 233 -19.32 -0.64 -15.54
N PHE A 234 -18.37 -1.55 -15.41
CA PHE A 234 -17.16 -1.36 -14.60
C PHE A 234 -15.97 -0.84 -15.42
N ILE A 235 -16.05 -0.81 -16.74
CA ILE A 235 -14.94 -0.51 -17.64
C ILE A 235 -15.05 0.94 -18.14
N GLY A 236 -13.94 1.68 -18.13
CA GLY A 236 -13.94 3.07 -18.61
C GLY A 236 -12.63 3.82 -18.36
N LYS A 237 -12.55 5.04 -18.89
CA LYS A 237 -11.44 5.98 -18.63
C LYS A 237 -11.73 6.93 -17.46
N GLU A 238 -12.97 6.94 -17.00
CA GLU A 238 -13.47 7.76 -15.92
C GLU A 238 -12.86 7.34 -14.58
N LEU A 239 -12.91 8.24 -13.60
CA LEU A 239 -12.41 7.95 -12.26
C LEU A 239 -13.17 6.77 -11.64
N GLY A 240 -12.45 5.83 -11.04
CA GLY A 240 -13.03 4.65 -10.38
C GLY A 240 -13.45 3.51 -11.31
N LYS A 241 -13.31 3.67 -12.64
CA LYS A 241 -13.52 2.57 -13.60
C LYS A 241 -12.25 1.76 -13.82
N MET A 242 -12.42 0.49 -14.16
CA MET A 242 -11.35 -0.42 -14.53
C MET A 242 -10.90 -0.18 -15.97
N LYS A 243 -9.59 -0.11 -16.18
CA LYS A 243 -8.99 -0.04 -17.51
C LYS A 243 -8.49 -1.43 -17.92
N LEU A 244 -8.84 -1.87 -19.12
CA LEU A 244 -8.24 -3.07 -19.70
C LEU A 244 -6.77 -2.78 -20.04
N GLU A 245 -5.84 -3.39 -19.30
CA GLU A 245 -4.40 -3.24 -19.53
C GLU A 245 -3.88 -4.32 -20.50
N HIS A 246 -4.23 -5.59 -20.26
CA HIS A 246 -3.71 -6.73 -21.00
C HIS A 246 -4.77 -7.82 -21.20
N ILE A 247 -4.64 -8.58 -22.30
CA ILE A 247 -5.31 -9.85 -22.52
C ILE A 247 -4.18 -10.88 -22.66
N PHE A 248 -4.15 -11.85 -21.75
CA PHE A 248 -3.11 -12.88 -21.72
C PHE A 248 -3.64 -14.19 -22.31
N ASP A 249 -2.88 -14.80 -23.20
CA ASP A 249 -3.13 -16.17 -23.69
C ASP A 249 -2.77 -17.19 -22.60
N LYS A 250 -1.76 -16.87 -21.79
CA LYS A 250 -1.33 -17.66 -20.63
C LYS A 250 -0.77 -16.76 -19.55
N ILE A 251 -1.10 -17.02 -18.30
CA ILE A 251 -0.55 -16.33 -17.12
C ILE A 251 -0.14 -17.34 -16.06
N LEU A 252 0.97 -17.04 -15.39
CA LEU A 252 1.47 -17.75 -14.21
C LEU A 252 1.64 -16.75 -13.08
N VAL A 253 1.05 -17.05 -11.93
CA VAL A 253 1.14 -16.24 -10.72
C VAL A 253 1.67 -17.13 -9.60
N LEU A 254 2.87 -16.82 -9.09
CA LEU A 254 3.54 -17.63 -8.07
C LEU A 254 3.42 -17.02 -6.67
N ALA A 255 3.45 -15.70 -6.59
CA ALA A 255 3.42 -14.96 -5.33
C ALA A 255 3.02 -13.49 -5.56
N PRO A 256 2.75 -12.71 -4.49
CA PRO A 256 2.53 -11.28 -4.61
C PRO A 256 3.66 -10.57 -5.37
N LYS A 257 3.31 -9.93 -6.49
CA LYS A 257 4.24 -9.25 -7.42
C LYS A 257 5.28 -10.18 -8.05
N VAL A 258 4.97 -11.48 -8.18
CA VAL A 258 5.76 -12.49 -8.90
C VAL A 258 4.85 -13.25 -9.86
N TYR A 259 4.82 -12.78 -11.12
CA TYR A 259 3.97 -13.33 -12.18
C TYR A 259 4.59 -13.12 -13.56
N SER A 260 4.20 -13.95 -14.53
CA SER A 260 4.52 -13.76 -15.95
C SER A 260 3.32 -14.12 -16.80
N GLY A 261 2.97 -13.23 -17.73
CA GLY A 261 1.92 -13.40 -18.71
C GLY A 261 2.45 -13.31 -20.13
N ILE A 262 1.88 -14.09 -21.04
CA ILE A 262 2.13 -14.02 -22.47
C ILE A 262 0.88 -13.46 -23.12
N THR A 263 1.07 -12.42 -23.93
CA THR A 263 0.08 -11.89 -24.85
C THR A 263 0.50 -12.26 -26.27
N SER A 264 -0.41 -12.14 -27.24
CA SER A 264 -0.16 -12.44 -28.66
C SER A 264 1.04 -11.71 -29.27
N TYR A 265 1.49 -10.60 -28.66
CA TYR A 265 2.61 -9.79 -29.19
C TYR A 265 3.77 -9.58 -28.21
N LYS A 266 3.59 -9.85 -26.90
CA LYS A 266 4.56 -9.49 -25.85
C LYS A 266 4.49 -10.42 -24.64
N LYS A 267 5.65 -10.69 -24.02
CA LYS A 267 5.75 -11.26 -22.68
C LYS A 267 5.75 -10.12 -21.64
N ASN A 268 4.97 -10.25 -20.58
CA ASN A 268 4.91 -9.33 -19.45
C ASN A 268 5.28 -10.06 -18.17
N THR A 269 6.47 -9.81 -17.64
CA THR A 269 6.98 -10.46 -16.42
C THR A 269 7.20 -9.44 -15.32
N LYS A 270 6.78 -9.78 -14.10
CA LYS A 270 7.01 -9.02 -12.88
C LYS A 270 7.62 -9.93 -11.83
N VAL A 271 8.78 -9.56 -11.29
CA VAL A 271 9.41 -10.25 -10.16
C VAL A 271 9.81 -9.21 -9.12
N LYS A 272 9.14 -9.21 -7.96
CA LYS A 272 9.42 -8.27 -6.88
C LYS A 272 10.87 -8.42 -6.40
N GLY A 273 11.56 -7.29 -6.29
CA GLY A 273 12.95 -7.27 -5.82
C GLY A 273 13.98 -7.62 -6.89
N TYR A 274 13.58 -7.93 -8.12
CA TYR A 274 14.48 -8.24 -9.22
C TYR A 274 14.28 -7.29 -10.41
N LYS A 275 15.36 -6.72 -10.93
CA LYS A 275 15.30 -5.86 -12.13
C LYS A 275 15.47 -6.71 -13.39
N ILE A 276 14.41 -6.79 -14.19
CA ILE A 276 14.36 -7.53 -15.46
C ILE A 276 15.10 -6.76 -16.59
N LYS A 277 15.13 -5.42 -16.50
CA LYS A 277 15.95 -4.56 -17.37
C LYS A 277 16.85 -3.69 -16.51
N GLY A 278 18.16 -3.79 -16.70
CA GLY A 278 19.11 -2.85 -16.14
C GLY A 278 18.96 -1.49 -16.81
N LYS A 279 18.52 -0.46 -16.07
CA LYS A 279 18.35 0.91 -16.61
C LYS A 279 19.64 1.49 -17.21
N PHE A 280 20.81 1.01 -16.77
CA PHE A 280 22.12 1.58 -17.11
C PHE A 280 23.04 0.62 -17.86
N THR A 281 22.79 -0.69 -17.81
CA THR A 281 23.66 -1.69 -18.43
C THR A 281 23.17 -2.17 -19.79
N GLY A 282 21.93 -1.86 -20.18
CA GLY A 282 21.27 -2.44 -21.36
C GLY A 282 21.03 -3.96 -21.28
N LYS A 283 21.61 -4.65 -20.29
CA LYS A 283 21.44 -6.08 -20.07
C LYS A 283 20.01 -6.38 -19.62
N THR A 284 19.32 -7.18 -20.42
CA THR A 284 18.03 -7.77 -20.12
C THR A 284 18.28 -9.08 -19.40
N ASN A 285 17.85 -9.16 -18.14
CA ASN A 285 17.75 -10.44 -17.48
C ASN A 285 16.46 -11.08 -17.99
N ASN A 286 16.60 -12.00 -18.95
CA ASN A 286 15.47 -12.73 -19.53
C ASN A 286 14.89 -13.68 -18.48
N ILE A 287 14.00 -13.17 -17.63
CA ILE A 287 13.06 -13.97 -16.87
C ILE A 287 11.72 -13.88 -17.57
N ASP A 288 11.22 -15.03 -17.96
CA ASP A 288 9.95 -15.19 -18.63
C ASP A 288 9.18 -16.39 -18.07
N LEU A 289 8.04 -16.67 -18.68
CA LEU A 289 7.15 -17.74 -18.28
C LEU A 289 7.87 -19.10 -18.20
N GLU A 290 8.73 -19.41 -19.17
CA GLU A 290 9.44 -20.69 -19.24
C GLU A 290 10.36 -20.91 -18.03
N LYS A 291 11.07 -19.86 -17.59
CA LYS A 291 11.91 -19.95 -16.38
C LYS A 291 11.11 -20.02 -15.08
N LEU A 292 9.91 -19.46 -15.06
CA LEU A 292 9.05 -19.45 -13.86
C LEU A 292 8.16 -20.69 -13.76
N LEU A 293 7.82 -21.34 -14.87
CA LEU A 293 6.93 -22.51 -14.91
C LEU A 293 7.39 -23.67 -14.00
N PRO A 294 8.68 -24.06 -13.94
CA PRO A 294 9.13 -25.12 -13.04
C PRO A 294 8.81 -24.85 -11.57
N LEU A 295 8.74 -23.58 -11.16
CA LEU A 295 8.49 -23.17 -9.77
C LEU A 295 7.08 -23.49 -9.26
N LEU A 296 6.19 -24.01 -10.12
CA LEU A 296 4.91 -24.60 -9.69
C LEU A 296 5.12 -25.91 -8.93
N ASN A 297 6.22 -26.63 -9.21
CA ASN A 297 6.50 -27.90 -8.58
C ASN A 297 7.13 -27.68 -7.20
N LYS A 298 6.69 -28.48 -6.23
CA LYS A 298 7.25 -28.46 -4.88
C LYS A 298 8.74 -28.80 -4.93
N ASN A 299 9.56 -28.04 -4.20
CA ASN A 299 11.03 -28.13 -4.11
C ASN A 299 11.83 -27.55 -5.29
N GLU A 300 11.19 -27.10 -6.36
CA GLU A 300 11.89 -26.36 -7.42
C GLU A 300 12.35 -24.98 -6.92
N LYS A 301 13.55 -24.57 -7.34
CA LYS A 301 14.16 -23.29 -6.94
C LYS A 301 14.82 -22.63 -8.14
N LEU A 302 14.59 -21.33 -8.27
CA LEU A 302 15.27 -20.48 -9.24
C LEU A 302 16.12 -19.46 -8.48
N GLU A 303 17.43 -19.61 -8.57
CA GLU A 303 18.37 -18.62 -8.03
C GLU A 303 18.70 -17.59 -9.09
N LEU A 304 18.47 -16.32 -8.75
CA LEU A 304 18.67 -15.20 -9.65
C LEU A 304 19.72 -14.27 -9.05
N HIS A 305 20.87 -14.20 -9.69
CA HIS A 305 21.89 -13.23 -9.35
C HIS A 305 21.56 -11.88 -9.99
N GLN A 306 21.70 -10.82 -9.21
CA GLN A 306 21.64 -9.44 -9.71
C GLN A 306 22.73 -8.62 -9.03
N ASP A 307 23.54 -7.96 -9.84
CA ASP A 307 24.45 -6.95 -9.34
C ASP A 307 23.61 -5.72 -9.00
N LYS A 308 23.41 -5.48 -7.70
CA LYS A 308 22.89 -4.20 -7.26
C LYS A 308 24.03 -3.20 -7.33
N TRP A 309 23.86 -2.17 -8.16
CA TRP A 309 24.71 -0.99 -8.06
C TRP A 309 24.46 -0.37 -6.70
N HIS A 310 25.46 -0.50 -5.82
CA HIS A 310 25.57 0.34 -4.64
C HIS A 310 26.11 1.69 -5.13
N ARG A 311 25.47 2.79 -4.72
CA ARG A 311 25.93 4.13 -5.06
C ARG A 311 27.29 4.32 -4.41
N TYR A 312 28.33 4.50 -5.21
CA TYR A 312 29.63 4.93 -4.72
C TYR A 312 29.59 6.45 -4.55
N PHE A 313 29.02 6.89 -3.42
CA PHE A 313 28.84 8.30 -3.11
C PHE A 313 30.17 9.07 -3.15
N SER A 314 31.28 8.44 -2.74
CA SER A 314 32.65 8.96 -2.86
C SER A 314 33.06 9.38 -4.27
N LYS A 315 32.52 8.72 -5.29
CA LYS A 315 32.92 8.89 -6.69
C LYS A 315 31.91 9.69 -7.52
N GLY A 316 30.84 10.20 -6.90
CA GLY A 316 29.79 10.94 -7.60
C GLY A 316 28.95 10.11 -8.56
N TYR A 317 29.05 8.77 -8.53
CA TYR A 317 28.21 7.88 -9.33
C TYR A 317 26.86 7.67 -8.60
N ILE A 318 25.84 8.41 -9.01
CA ILE A 318 24.45 8.38 -8.48
C ILE A 318 23.57 7.37 -9.20
#